data_AF-W8SA50-F1
#
_entry.id   AF-W8SA50-F1
#
_cell.length_a   1.000
_cell.length_b   1.000
_cell.length_c   1.000
_cell.angle_alpha   90.00
_cell.angle_beta   90.00
_cell.angle_gamma   90.00
#
_symmetry.space_group_name_H-M   'P 1'
#
loop_
_entity.id
_entity.type
_entity.pdbx_description
1 polymer ?
#
loop_
_entity_poly.entity_id
_entity_poly.type
_entity_poly.pdbx_seq_one_letter_code
_entity_poly.pdbx_strand_id
1 'polypeptide(L)'
;MRLRSTLALISALALAACSSGMPDLDQRITQTSRDAPYPTLVPLGPLLAQVDALLPRRAAAEGQSLEARAADLRRRAAQLRRMSIS
;
A
#
# COMPACT_ATOMS: atom_id res chain seq x y z
N MET A 1 -9.02 -23.41 -27.32
CA MET A 1 -7.77 -23.62 -26.54
C MET A 1 -6.85 -22.40 -26.51
N ARG A 2 -6.59 -21.73 -27.64
CA ARG A 2 -5.67 -20.55 -27.71
C ARG A 2 -6.04 -19.41 -26.75
N LEU A 3 -7.34 -19.06 -26.65
CA LEU A 3 -7.83 -17.98 -25.79
C LEU A 3 -7.67 -18.26 -24.28
N ARG A 4 -7.78 -19.53 -23.87
CA ARG A 4 -7.59 -19.95 -22.47
C ARG A 4 -6.10 -19.90 -22.09
N SER A 5 -5.23 -20.29 -23.02
CA SER A 5 -3.78 -20.24 -22.84
C SER A 5 -3.26 -18.80 -22.73
N THR A 6 -3.78 -17.89 -23.55
CA THR A 6 -3.40 -16.47 -23.48
C THR A 6 -3.87 -15.82 -22.18
N LEU A 7 -5.07 -16.15 -21.70
CA LEU A 7 -5.58 -15.64 -20.43
C LEU A 7 -4.74 -16.12 -19.24
N ALA A 8 -4.35 -17.39 -19.23
CA ALA A 8 -3.49 -17.96 -18.19
C ALA A 8 -2.10 -17.28 -18.18
N LEU A 9 -1.52 -17.04 -19.35
CA LEU A 9 -0.23 -16.36 -19.49
C LEU A 9 -0.29 -14.91 -18.97
N ILE A 10 -1.35 -14.18 -19.32
CA ILE A 10 -1.55 -12.79 -18.85
C ILE A 10 -1.71 -12.75 -17.33
N SER A 11 -2.47 -13.68 -16.75
CA SER A 11 -2.63 -13.76 -15.30
C SER A 11 -1.30 -14.05 -14.60
N ALA A 12 -0.50 -14.97 -15.12
CA ALA A 12 0.81 -15.29 -14.55
C ALA A 12 1.76 -14.08 -14.59
N LEU A 13 1.76 -13.33 -15.70
CA LEU A 13 2.55 -12.10 -15.83
C LEU A 13 2.10 -11.00 -14.86
N ALA A 14 0.78 -10.84 -14.66
CA ALA A 14 0.23 -9.86 -13.74
C ALA A 14 0.62 -10.15 -12.28
N LEU A 15 0.63 -11.42 -11.86
CA LEU A 15 1.08 -11.79 -10.52
C LEU A 15 2.58 -11.56 -10.32
N ALA A 16 3.41 -11.88 -11.33
CA ALA A 16 4.85 -11.68 -11.26
C ALA A 16 5.25 -10.18 -11.22
N ALA A 17 4.47 -9.31 -11.86
CA ALA A 17 4.70 -7.86 -11.84
C ALA A 17 4.47 -7.23 -10.45
N CYS A 18 3.71 -7.88 -9.56
CA CYS A 18 3.51 -7.39 -8.20
C CYS A 18 4.70 -7.65 -7.26
N SER A 19 5.68 -8.47 -7.65
CA SER A 19 6.86 -8.81 -6.82
C SER A 19 8.19 -8.28 -7.36
N SER A 20 8.22 -7.71 -8.57
CA SER A 20 9.45 -7.23 -9.20
C SER A 20 9.89 -5.89 -8.60
N GLY A 21 10.66 -5.95 -7.52
CA GLY A 21 11.32 -4.76 -6.98
C GLY A 21 11.32 -4.63 -5.46
N MET A 22 11.10 -5.71 -4.70
CA MET A 22 11.38 -5.65 -3.26
C MET A 22 12.89 -5.35 -3.10
N PRO A 23 13.27 -4.17 -2.58
CA PRO A 23 14.66 -3.87 -2.36
C PRO A 23 15.21 -4.81 -1.29
N ASP A 24 16.43 -5.28 -1.48
CA ASP A 24 17.14 -6.02 -0.45
C ASP A 24 17.29 -5.12 0.80
N LEU A 25 16.55 -5.44 1.87
CA LEU A 25 16.55 -4.64 3.10
C LEU A 25 17.86 -4.80 3.86
N ASP A 26 18.56 -5.93 3.70
CA ASP A 26 19.80 -6.19 4.43
C ASP A 26 20.92 -5.26 4.00
N GLN A 27 20.87 -4.75 2.75
CA GLN A 27 21.79 -3.73 2.23
C GLN A 27 21.53 -2.34 2.81
N ARG A 28 20.36 -2.09 3.40
CA ARG A 28 20.03 -0.79 4.02
C ARG A 28 20.52 -0.66 5.46
N ILE A 29 20.88 -1.77 6.10
CA ILE A 29 21.38 -1.78 7.47
C ILE A 29 22.91 -1.60 7.43
N THR A 30 23.39 -0.43 7.88
CA THR A 30 24.84 -0.18 8.00
C THR A 30 25.44 -1.03 9.11
N GLN A 31 26.75 -1.28 9.05
CA GLN A 31 27.45 -2.01 10.12
C GLN A 31 27.28 -1.32 11.48
N THR A 32 27.36 0.02 11.49
CA THR A 32 27.11 0.84 12.67
C THR A 32 25.72 0.60 13.28
N SER A 33 24.67 0.42 12.46
CA SER A 33 23.33 0.13 12.97
C SER A 33 23.20 -1.28 13.56
N ARG A 34 24.01 -2.25 13.10
CA ARG A 34 24.02 -3.62 13.65
C ARG A 34 24.72 -3.66 15.01
N ASP A 35 25.75 -2.85 15.17
CA ASP A 35 26.56 -2.79 16.39
C ASP A 35 26.00 -1.79 17.43
N ALA A 36 24.96 -1.03 17.07
CA ALA A 36 24.35 -0.05 17.95
C ALA A 36 23.55 -0.74 19.08
N PRO A 37 23.60 -0.21 20.32
CA PRO A 37 22.76 -0.70 21.39
C PRO A 37 21.28 -0.47 21.06
N TYR A 38 20.43 -1.37 21.55
CA TYR A 38 18.99 -1.22 21.43
C TYR A 38 18.54 0.10 22.08
N PRO A 39 17.65 0.88 21.44
CA PRO A 39 17.25 2.16 22.00
C PRO A 39 16.42 1.99 23.28
N THR A 40 16.52 2.96 24.17
CA THR A 40 15.66 3.04 25.35
C THR A 40 14.22 3.27 24.92
N LEU A 41 13.31 2.40 25.36
CA LEU A 41 11.88 2.54 25.11
C LEU A 41 11.33 3.72 25.91
N VAL A 42 10.64 4.64 25.24
CA VAL A 42 9.95 5.77 25.86
C VAL A 42 8.43 5.52 25.88
N PRO A 43 7.71 5.97 26.92
CA PRO A 43 6.26 5.80 27.00
C PRO A 43 5.53 6.45 25.83
N LEU A 44 4.60 5.72 25.22
CA LEU A 44 3.90 6.17 24.03
C LEU A 44 2.87 7.28 24.31
N GLY A 45 2.22 7.25 25.48
CA GLY A 45 1.15 8.19 25.84
C GLY A 45 1.54 9.67 25.72
N PRO A 46 2.63 10.13 26.36
CA PRO A 46 3.10 11.51 26.23
C PRO A 46 3.46 11.92 24.80
N LEU A 47 3.97 10.98 23.99
CA LEU A 47 4.32 11.24 22.60
C LEU A 47 3.06 11.46 21.74
N LEU A 48 2.04 10.62 21.92
CA LEU A 48 0.77 10.75 21.18
C LEU A 48 0.05 12.06 21.51
N ALA A 49 0.04 12.45 22.79
CA ALA A 49 -0.54 13.72 23.22
C ALA A 49 0.12 14.95 22.57
N GLN A 50 1.42 14.87 22.24
CA GLN A 50 2.12 15.93 21.49
C GLN A 50 1.79 15.90 19.98
N VAL A 51 1.62 14.71 19.40
CA VAL A 51 1.29 14.55 17.97
C VAL A 51 -0.09 15.12 17.66
N ASP A 52 -1.08 14.92 18.54
CA ASP A 52 -2.42 15.49 18.37
C ASP A 52 -2.43 17.03 18.44
N ALA A 53 -1.42 17.63 19.06
CA ALA A 53 -1.22 19.08 19.10
C ALA A 53 -0.56 19.64 17.83
N LEU A 54 0.07 18.80 17.00
CA LEU A 54 0.59 19.19 15.69
C LEU A 54 -0.54 19.10 14.66
N LEU A 55 -0.80 20.21 13.95
CA LEU A 55 -1.80 20.27 12.87
C LEU A 55 -1.67 19.04 11.94
N PRO A 56 -2.77 18.37 11.54
CA PRO A 56 -2.69 17.16 10.74
C PRO A 56 -1.84 17.40 9.50
N ARG A 57 -0.71 16.70 9.41
CA ARG A 57 0.20 16.77 8.27
C ARG A 57 -0.57 16.35 7.01
N ARG A 58 -0.99 17.31 6.19
CA ARG A 58 -1.53 17.16 4.82
C ARG A 58 -2.64 16.11 4.59
N ALA A 59 -3.19 15.49 5.64
CA ALA A 59 -4.16 14.42 5.57
C ALA A 59 -5.43 14.81 4.80
N ALA A 60 -5.81 16.09 4.87
CA ALA A 60 -6.96 16.60 4.12
C ALA A 60 -6.77 16.52 2.59
N ALA A 61 -5.56 16.78 2.07
CA ALA A 61 -5.28 16.73 0.63
C ALA A 61 -5.16 15.28 0.13
N GLU A 62 -4.53 14.41 0.92
CA GLU A 62 -4.44 12.97 0.60
C GLU A 62 -5.83 12.32 0.65
N GLY A 63 -6.67 12.69 1.62
CA GLY A 63 -8.06 12.23 1.74
C GLY A 63 -8.91 12.50 0.51
N GLN A 64 -8.83 13.72 -0.07
CA GLN A 64 -9.56 14.07 -1.29
C GLN A 64 -9.18 13.16 -2.48
N SER A 65 -7.89 12.80 -2.61
CA SER A 65 -7.43 11.89 -3.66
C SER A 65 -7.97 10.47 -3.49
N LEU A 66 -8.13 10.01 -2.24
CA LEU A 66 -8.65 8.68 -1.91
C LEU A 66 -10.15 8.59 -2.13
N GLU A 67 -10.91 9.63 -1.79
CA GLU A 67 -12.35 9.70 -2.04
C GLU A 67 -12.68 9.63 -3.54
N ALA A 68 -11.96 10.39 -4.35
CA ALA A 68 -12.11 10.37 -5.81
C ALA A 68 -11.86 8.97 -6.39
N ARG A 69 -10.79 8.30 -5.94
CA ARG A 69 -10.47 6.92 -6.34
C ARG A 69 -11.55 5.93 -5.88
N ALA A 70 -12.02 6.06 -4.64
CA ALA A 70 -13.07 5.20 -4.10
C ALA A 70 -14.39 5.35 -4.88
N ALA A 71 -14.75 6.57 -5.27
CA ALA A 71 -15.93 6.83 -6.10
C ALA A 71 -15.81 6.15 -7.48
N ASP A 72 -14.64 6.24 -8.12
CA ASP A 72 -14.39 5.59 -9.40
C ASP A 72 -14.46 4.05 -9.32
N LEU A 73 -13.85 3.46 -8.29
CA LEU A 73 -13.91 2.01 -8.03
C LEU A 73 -15.35 1.53 -7.80
N ARG A 74 -16.15 2.28 -7.03
CA ARG A 74 -17.58 1.95 -6.82
C ARG A 74 -18.37 2.00 -8.12
N ARG A 75 -18.10 2.98 -8.99
CA ARG A 75 -18.74 3.10 -10.31
C ARG A 75 -18.45 1.88 -11.18
N ARG A 76 -17.18 1.46 -11.25
CA ARG A 76 -16.75 0.27 -11.99
C ARG A 76 -17.36 -1.00 -11.41
N ALA A 77 -17.36 -1.15 -10.09
CA ALA A 77 -17.97 -2.30 -9.42
C ALA A 77 -19.48 -2.41 -9.71
N ALA A 78 -20.20 -1.28 -9.76
CA ALA A 78 -21.61 -1.27 -10.12
C ALA A 78 -21.84 -1.72 -11.57
N GLN A 79 -20.97 -1.33 -12.52
CA GLN A 79 -21.03 -1.81 -13.90
C GLN A 79 -20.78 -3.31 -13.99
N LEU A 80 -19.73 -3.82 -13.32
CA LEU A 80 -19.43 -5.25 -13.29
C LEU A 80 -20.57 -6.09 -12.71
N ARG A 81 -21.20 -5.62 -11.62
CA ARG A 81 -22.36 -6.30 -11.02
C ARG A 81 -23.56 -6.36 -11.96
N ARG A 82 -23.79 -5.31 -12.76
CA ARG A 82 -24.86 -5.32 -13.78
C ARG A 82 -24.56 -6.32 -14.89
N MET A 83 -23.29 -6.48 -15.26
CA MET A 83 -22.87 -7.45 -16.27
C MET A 83 -22.91 -8.89 -15.77
N SER A 84 -22.67 -9.15 -14.48
CA SER A 84 -22.69 -10.50 -13.91
C SER A 84 -24.08 -11.03 -13.57
N ILE A 85 -25.11 -10.18 -13.63
CA ILE A 85 -26.52 -10.54 -13.38
C ILE A 85 -27.27 -10.77 -14.73
N SER A 86 -26.58 -10.58 -15.86
CA SER A 86 -27.03 -10.95 -17.21
C SER A 86 -26.28 -12.18 -17.72
#